data_AF-A0A8X6UXH2-F1
#
_entry.id   AF-A0A8X6UXH2-F1
#
_cell.length_a   1.000
_cell.length_b   1.000
_cell.length_c   1.000
_cell.angle_alpha   90.00
_cell.angle_beta   90.00
_cell.angle_gamma   90.00
#
_symmetry.space_group_name_H-M   'P 1'
#
loop_
_entity.id
_entity.type
_entity.pdbx_description
1 polymer ?
#
loop_
_entity_poly.entity_id
_entity_poly.type
_entity_poly.pdbx_seq_one_letter_code
_entity_poly.pdbx_strand_id
1 'polypeptide(L)'
;MSVLEALENYHDRCHPVVCTILDITSRLYSKGFDIVFCWLPSHVGIIGNEQADSAAKSATTHLPLAVPLSDMKRVIMHHIFKIWQESWSQQLDNKLHSVKPVIGAWPVMPMRRTDVKLTRLRIGHTRFTHRHLLFGERAPECPSCHVSYTVHHIFIDCPVFNTHRMTFFHTSVLTLSDLVGESPHQNLFAFIKKIGFLYLI
;
A
#
# COMPACT_ATOMS: atom_id res chain seq x y z
N MET A 1 3.75 -20.08 0.10
CA MET A 1 2.71 -21.05 -0.25
C MET A 1 3.33 -22.04 -1.22
N SER A 2 3.39 -23.31 -0.84
CA SER A 2 3.92 -24.36 -1.71
C SER A 2 2.90 -24.73 -2.78
N VAL A 3 3.34 -25.44 -3.84
CA VAL A 3 2.43 -25.95 -4.88
C VAL A 3 1.43 -26.96 -4.29
N LEU A 4 1.84 -27.74 -3.28
CA LEU A 4 0.96 -28.70 -2.61
C LEU A 4 -0.16 -28.03 -1.83
N GLU A 5 0.17 -26.98 -1.07
CA GLU A 5 -0.84 -26.18 -0.35
C GLU A 5 -1.85 -25.55 -1.33
N ALA A 6 -1.38 -25.13 -2.51
CA ALA A 6 -2.23 -24.56 -3.56
C ALA A 6 -3.13 -25.61 -4.24
N LEU A 7 -2.65 -26.85 -4.39
CA LEU A 7 -3.46 -27.98 -4.88
C LEU A 7 -4.49 -28.45 -3.87
N GLU A 8 -4.22 -28.29 -2.57
CA GLU A 8 -5.16 -28.62 -1.49
C GLU A 8 -6.24 -27.54 -1.32
N ASN A 9 -5.89 -26.26 -1.52
CA ASN A 9 -6.77 -25.11 -1.25
C ASN A 9 -7.16 -24.33 -2.52
N TYR A 10 -7.51 -25.01 -3.60
CA TYR A 10 -7.73 -24.41 -4.93
C TYR A 10 -9.03 -23.59 -5.10
N HIS A 11 -9.86 -23.47 -4.06
CA HIS A 11 -11.25 -22.99 -4.16
C HIS A 11 -11.39 -21.47 -4.31
N ASP A 12 -10.40 -20.67 -3.85
CA ASP A 12 -10.56 -19.21 -3.78
C ASP A 12 -9.78 -18.40 -4.84
N ARG A 13 -8.87 -19.02 -5.59
CA ARG A 13 -8.09 -18.43 -6.70
C ARG A 13 -7.27 -19.53 -7.39
N CYS A 14 -7.75 -20.06 -8.50
CA CYS A 14 -7.01 -21.08 -9.24
C CYS A 14 -5.98 -20.40 -10.16
N HIS A 15 -4.71 -20.43 -9.77
CA HIS A 15 -3.60 -20.05 -10.66
C HIS A 15 -3.65 -20.94 -11.91
N PRO A 16 -3.46 -20.42 -13.15
CA PRO A 16 -3.65 -21.20 -14.37
C PRO A 16 -2.88 -22.53 -14.38
N VAL A 17 -1.65 -22.53 -13.86
CA VAL A 17 -0.84 -23.76 -13.74
C VAL A 17 -1.45 -24.79 -12.78
N VAL A 18 -2.04 -24.36 -11.66
CA VAL A 18 -2.73 -25.26 -10.72
C VAL A 18 -3.94 -25.89 -11.42
N CYS A 19 -4.70 -25.10 -12.18
CA CYS A 19 -5.85 -25.61 -12.93
C CYS A 19 -5.42 -26.64 -13.97
N THR A 20 -4.30 -26.40 -14.68
CA THR A 20 -3.72 -27.36 -15.62
C THR A 20 -3.29 -28.66 -14.94
N ILE A 21 -2.65 -28.58 -13.76
CA ILE A 21 -2.25 -29.77 -13.00
C ILE A 21 -3.50 -30.57 -12.60
N LEU A 22 -4.54 -29.92 -12.09
CA LEU A 22 -5.80 -30.59 -11.69
C LEU A 22 -6.50 -31.25 -12.88
N ASP A 23 -6.56 -30.60 -14.04
CA ASP A 23 -7.11 -31.19 -15.27
C ASP A 23 -6.35 -32.44 -15.70
N ILE A 24 -5.01 -32.36 -15.77
CA ILE A 24 -4.16 -33.49 -16.13
C ILE A 24 -4.35 -34.64 -15.12
N THR A 25 -4.38 -34.32 -13.83
CA THR A 25 -4.52 -35.34 -12.77
C THR A 25 -5.89 -36.03 -12.86
N SER A 26 -6.97 -35.28 -13.07
CA SER A 26 -8.32 -35.81 -13.29
C SER A 26 -8.38 -36.77 -14.48
N ARG A 27 -7.73 -36.40 -15.59
CA ARG A 27 -7.63 -37.24 -16.79
C ARG A 27 -6.81 -38.51 -16.60
N LEU A 28 -5.87 -38.52 -15.67
CA LEU A 28 -5.08 -39.71 -15.34
C LEU A 28 -5.85 -40.63 -14.37
N TYR A 29 -6.55 -40.07 -13.39
CA TYR A 29 -7.44 -40.84 -12.52
C TYR A 29 -8.54 -41.56 -13.31
N SER A 30 -9.16 -40.91 -14.30
CA SER A 30 -10.19 -41.55 -15.14
C SER A 30 -9.65 -42.69 -16.00
N LYS A 31 -8.33 -42.77 -16.18
CA LYS A 31 -7.63 -43.89 -16.84
C LYS A 31 -7.15 -44.98 -15.88
N GLY A 32 -7.46 -44.86 -14.59
CA GLY A 32 -7.09 -45.84 -13.57
C GLY A 32 -5.68 -45.68 -13.00
N PHE A 33 -5.01 -44.55 -13.20
CA PHE A 33 -3.74 -44.27 -12.52
C PHE A 33 -3.99 -43.82 -11.09
N ASP A 34 -3.20 -44.33 -10.15
CA ASP A 34 -3.12 -43.81 -8.78
C ASP A 34 -1.97 -42.80 -8.70
N ILE A 35 -2.23 -41.60 -8.18
CA ILE A 35 -1.29 -40.48 -8.17
C ILE A 35 -1.17 -39.95 -6.75
N VAL A 36 0.05 -39.95 -6.23
CA VAL A 36 0.36 -39.41 -4.91
C VAL A 36 1.31 -38.23 -5.07
N PHE A 37 0.91 -37.08 -4.51
CA PHE A 37 1.78 -35.92 -4.41
C PHE A 37 2.54 -35.95 -3.09
N CYS A 38 3.87 -35.85 -3.15
CA CYS A 38 4.73 -35.81 -1.97
C CYS A 38 5.65 -34.59 -2.00
N TRP A 39 5.90 -34.02 -0.82
CA TRP A 39 6.91 -32.99 -0.65
C TRP A 39 8.27 -33.64 -0.41
N LEU A 40 9.31 -33.13 -1.06
CA LEU A 40 10.69 -33.53 -0.81
C LEU A 40 11.54 -32.30 -0.41
N PRO A 41 12.48 -32.46 0.53
CA PRO A 41 13.45 -31.43 0.83
C PRO A 41 14.39 -31.21 -0.37
N SER A 42 14.59 -29.94 -0.74
CA SER A 42 15.51 -29.58 -1.83
C SER A 42 16.97 -29.64 -1.39
N HIS A 43 17.86 -29.98 -2.32
CA HIS A 43 19.34 -29.93 -2.16
C HIS A 43 19.93 -30.80 -1.05
N VAL A 44 19.34 -31.96 -0.79
CA VAL A 44 19.83 -32.92 0.22
C VAL A 44 20.37 -34.24 -0.36
N GLY A 45 20.68 -34.32 -1.66
CA GLY A 45 21.25 -35.53 -2.26
C GLY A 45 20.24 -36.55 -2.77
N ILE A 46 18.94 -36.24 -2.84
CA ILE A 46 17.94 -37.15 -3.41
C ILE A 46 18.10 -37.17 -4.93
N ILE A 47 18.72 -38.23 -5.45
CA ILE A 47 19.15 -38.37 -6.85
C ILE A 47 18.05 -37.98 -7.85
N GLY A 48 16.82 -38.51 -7.69
CA GLY A 48 15.72 -38.21 -8.61
C GLY A 48 15.26 -36.74 -8.56
N ASN A 49 15.27 -36.13 -7.37
CA ASN A 49 14.92 -34.71 -7.21
C ASN A 49 16.01 -33.81 -7.80
N GLU A 50 17.28 -34.14 -7.60
CA GLU A 50 18.41 -33.39 -8.17
C GLU A 50 18.44 -33.47 -9.70
N GLN A 51 18.10 -34.64 -10.26
CA GLN A 51 17.94 -34.81 -11.70
C GLN A 51 16.79 -33.95 -12.26
N ALA A 52 15.64 -33.95 -11.59
CA ALA A 52 14.50 -33.11 -11.97
C ALA A 52 14.85 -31.61 -11.89
N ASP A 53 15.50 -31.16 -10.81
CA ASP A 53 15.95 -29.78 -10.63
C ASP A 53 16.97 -29.38 -11.70
N SER A 54 17.92 -30.27 -12.03
CA SER A 54 18.91 -30.05 -13.10
C SER A 54 18.25 -29.94 -14.46
N ALA A 55 17.27 -30.80 -14.77
CA ALA A 55 16.50 -30.76 -16.01
C ALA A 55 15.65 -29.47 -16.12
N ALA A 56 15.01 -29.03 -15.04
CA ALA A 56 14.27 -27.78 -15.02
C ALA A 56 15.19 -26.56 -15.24
N LYS A 57 16.37 -26.56 -14.59
CA LYS A 57 17.39 -25.51 -14.78
C LYS A 57 17.93 -25.49 -16.21
N SER A 58 18.19 -26.65 -16.82
CA SER A 58 18.69 -26.73 -18.19
C SER A 58 17.63 -26.43 -19.25
N ALA A 59 16.35 -26.71 -18.95
CA ALA A 59 15.20 -26.33 -19.78
C ALA A 59 14.89 -24.82 -19.71
N THR A 60 15.53 -24.07 -18.82
CA THR A 60 15.45 -22.61 -18.81
C THR A 60 16.22 -22.10 -20.03
N THR A 61 15.52 -21.95 -21.15
CA THR A 61 16.09 -21.32 -22.33
C THR A 61 16.42 -19.88 -21.96
N HIS A 62 17.72 -19.54 -22.01
CA HIS A 62 18.11 -18.18 -22.34
C HIS A 62 17.60 -17.93 -23.76
N LEU A 63 16.31 -17.61 -23.90
CA LEU A 63 15.83 -16.98 -25.11
C LEU A 63 16.75 -15.78 -25.32
N PRO A 64 17.49 -15.71 -26.44
CA PRO A 64 18.18 -14.50 -26.82
C PRO A 64 17.07 -13.50 -27.15
N LEU A 65 16.50 -12.91 -26.11
CA LEU A 65 15.60 -11.80 -26.25
C LEU A 65 16.42 -10.71 -26.92
N ALA A 66 15.98 -10.26 -28.09
CA ALA A 66 16.61 -9.16 -28.82
C ALA A 66 16.74 -7.90 -27.95
N VAL A 67 15.96 -7.84 -26.86
CA VAL A 67 15.96 -6.78 -25.86
C VAL A 67 16.14 -7.40 -24.46
N PRO A 68 17.07 -6.90 -23.63
CA PRO A 68 17.23 -7.35 -22.25
C PRO A 68 15.91 -7.34 -21.48
N LEU A 69 15.66 -8.38 -20.66
CA LEU A 69 14.47 -8.46 -19.80
C LEU A 69 14.29 -7.21 -18.92
N SER A 70 15.38 -6.57 -18.50
CA SER A 70 15.36 -5.34 -17.73
C SER A 70 14.69 -4.18 -18.48
N ASP A 71 14.91 -4.07 -19.78
CA ASP A 71 14.30 -3.04 -20.61
C ASP A 71 12.81 -3.32 -20.82
N MET A 72 12.43 -4.58 -21.09
CA MET A 72 11.02 -4.95 -21.15
C MET A 72 10.31 -4.71 -19.82
N LYS A 73 10.92 -5.08 -18.70
CA LYS A 73 10.40 -4.82 -17.36
C LYS A 73 10.21 -3.33 -17.12
N ARG A 74 11.15 -2.48 -17.54
CA ARG A 74 11.02 -1.02 -17.42
C ARG A 74 9.80 -0.51 -18.19
N VAL A 75 9.60 -0.95 -19.43
CA VAL A 75 8.45 -0.55 -20.26
C VAL A 75 7.13 -0.99 -19.62
N ILE A 76 7.04 -2.25 -19.19
CA ILE A 76 5.85 -2.80 -18.52
C ILE A 76 5.54 -2.02 -17.25
N MET A 77 6.55 -1.82 -16.38
CA MET A 77 6.36 -1.06 -15.14
C MET A 77 5.95 0.38 -15.42
N HIS A 78 6.54 1.03 -16.42
CA HIS A 78 6.15 2.39 -16.81
C HIS A 78 4.69 2.45 -17.24
N HIS A 79 4.22 1.48 -18.04
CA HIS A 79 2.83 1.40 -18.44
C HIS A 79 1.88 1.17 -17.26
N ILE A 80 2.25 0.28 -16.32
CA ILE A 80 1.48 0.04 -15.09
C ILE A 80 1.39 1.33 -14.24
N PHE A 81 2.52 2.01 -14.02
CA PHE A 81 2.53 3.27 -13.27
C PHE A 81 1.74 4.38 -13.96
N LYS A 82 1.75 4.42 -15.30
CA LYS A 82 0.93 5.35 -16.07
C LYS A 82 -0.56 5.12 -15.84
N ILE A 83 -1.04 3.88 -16.00
CA ILE A 83 -2.45 3.53 -15.75
C ILE A 83 -2.83 3.84 -14.30
N TRP A 84 -1.95 3.51 -13.35
CA TRP A 84 -2.20 3.79 -11.94
C TRP A 84 -2.28 5.30 -11.68
N GLN A 85 -1.37 6.10 -12.24
CA GLN A 85 -1.38 7.55 -12.12
C GLN A 85 -2.63 8.17 -12.76
N GLU A 86 -3.06 7.68 -13.93
CA GLU A 86 -4.30 8.13 -14.59
C GLU A 86 -5.51 7.89 -13.69
N SER A 87 -5.64 6.69 -13.12
CA SER A 87 -6.72 6.35 -12.17
C SER A 87 -6.65 7.21 -10.89
N TRP A 88 -5.44 7.45 -10.39
CA TRP A 88 -5.20 8.27 -9.20
C TRP A 88 -5.55 9.73 -9.42
N SER A 89 -5.22 10.30 -10.59
CA SER A 89 -5.56 11.68 -10.95
C SER A 89 -7.07 11.92 -11.09
N GLN A 90 -7.88 10.88 -11.26
CA GLN A 90 -9.34 10.99 -11.26
C GLN A 90 -9.96 11.00 -9.86
N GLN A 91 -9.16 10.87 -8.79
CA GLN A 91 -9.68 10.85 -7.42
C GLN A 91 -10.01 12.28 -6.94
N LEU A 92 -11.28 12.69 -7.06
CA LEU A 92 -11.72 14.04 -6.68
C LEU A 92 -11.92 14.22 -5.17
N ASP A 93 -12.48 13.21 -4.48
CA ASP A 93 -12.79 13.26 -3.04
C ASP A 93 -11.89 12.31 -2.22
N ASN A 94 -10.59 12.40 -2.46
CA ASN A 94 -9.60 11.61 -1.73
C ASN A 94 -8.65 12.54 -0.96
N LYS A 95 -8.73 12.46 0.38
CA LYS A 95 -7.93 13.26 1.31
C LYS A 95 -6.43 13.12 1.09
N LEU A 96 -5.96 11.94 0.67
CA LEU A 96 -4.54 11.73 0.38
C LEU A 96 -4.15 12.29 -0.99
N HIS A 97 -5.04 12.22 -2.00
CA HIS A 97 -4.76 12.74 -3.34
C HIS A 97 -4.49 14.26 -3.32
N SER A 98 -5.22 15.03 -2.49
CA SER A 98 -4.99 16.47 -2.36
C SER A 98 -3.60 16.84 -1.82
N VAL A 99 -2.95 15.94 -1.09
CA VAL A 99 -1.58 16.10 -0.56
C VAL A 99 -0.55 15.42 -1.47
N LYS A 100 -0.92 14.29 -2.08
CA LYS A 100 -0.06 13.43 -2.90
C LYS A 100 -0.70 13.21 -4.28
N PRO A 101 -0.63 14.19 -5.19
CA PRO A 101 -1.21 14.06 -6.53
C PRO A 101 -0.41 13.09 -7.42
N VAL A 102 0.88 12.93 -7.16
CA VAL A 102 1.78 12.04 -7.92
C VAL A 102 2.10 10.79 -7.11
N ILE A 103 1.91 9.64 -7.74
CA ILE A 103 2.24 8.33 -7.17
C ILE A 103 3.77 8.19 -7.09
N GLY A 104 4.23 7.64 -5.98
CA GLY A 104 5.65 7.41 -5.76
C GLY A 104 5.93 7.17 -4.30
N ALA A 105 7.10 6.61 -4.01
CA ALA A 105 7.56 6.48 -2.63
C ALA A 105 7.87 7.87 -2.07
N TRP A 106 7.41 8.13 -0.85
CA TRP A 106 7.85 9.27 -0.06
C TRP A 106 8.87 8.81 0.99
N PRO A 107 9.78 9.68 1.43
CA PRO A 107 10.72 9.35 2.50
C PRO A 107 9.99 8.91 3.77
N VAL A 108 10.50 7.85 4.41
CA VAL A 108 10.01 7.37 5.70
C VAL A 108 10.69 8.15 6.82
N MET A 109 9.92 8.62 7.81
CA MET A 109 10.52 9.29 8.96
C MET A 109 11.38 8.32 9.79
N PRO A 110 12.54 8.74 10.33
CA PRO A 110 13.41 7.85 11.10
C PRO A 110 12.73 7.20 12.31
N MET A 111 11.74 7.88 12.89
CA MET A 111 11.00 7.39 14.05
C MET A 111 9.61 6.92 13.66
N ARG A 112 9.38 5.60 13.78
CA ARG A 112 8.09 4.95 13.46
C ARG A 112 6.87 5.63 14.08
N ARG A 113 6.95 6.05 15.35
CA ARG A 113 5.83 6.72 16.04
C ARG A 113 5.45 8.04 15.37
N THR A 114 6.42 8.79 14.89
CA THR A 114 6.23 10.06 14.18
C THR A 114 5.70 9.80 12.77
N ASP A 115 6.23 8.78 12.09
CA ASP A 115 5.82 8.37 10.76
C ASP A 115 4.34 7.94 10.69
N VAL A 116 3.90 7.17 11.69
CA VAL A 116 2.49 6.76 11.82
C VAL A 116 1.58 7.97 11.99
N LYS A 117 1.97 8.94 12.83
CA LYS A 117 1.19 10.17 13.02
C LYS A 117 1.13 11.01 11.74
N LEU A 118 2.25 11.16 11.05
CA LEU A 118 2.30 11.88 9.78
C LEU A 118 1.41 11.21 8.73
N THR A 119 1.49 9.89 8.60
CA THR A 119 0.65 9.10 7.69
C THR A 119 -0.84 9.30 8.00
N ARG A 120 -1.23 9.24 9.29
CA ARG A 120 -2.60 9.52 9.73
C ARG A 120 -3.09 10.93 9.38
N LEU A 121 -2.22 11.93 9.49
CA LEU A 121 -2.53 13.29 9.07
C LEU A 121 -2.72 13.39 7.54
N ARG A 122 -1.85 12.75 6.75
CA ARG A 122 -1.90 12.73 5.28
C ARG A 122 -3.19 12.12 4.74
N ILE A 123 -3.66 11.03 5.33
CA ILE A 123 -4.94 10.40 4.96
C ILE A 123 -6.15 11.07 5.64
N GLY A 124 -5.91 12.06 6.51
CA GLY A 124 -6.93 12.78 7.27
C GLY A 124 -7.65 11.96 8.36
N HIS A 125 -7.08 10.81 8.77
CA HIS A 125 -7.68 9.87 9.72
C HIS A 125 -6.96 9.89 11.06
N THR A 126 -7.44 10.73 11.97
CA THR A 126 -6.94 10.81 13.35
C THR A 126 -7.96 10.21 14.32
N ARG A 127 -7.53 9.86 15.54
CA ARG A 127 -8.48 9.45 16.59
C ARG A 127 -9.53 10.54 16.82
N PHE A 128 -9.15 11.82 16.81
CA PHE A 128 -10.11 12.90 17.00
C PHE A 128 -11.17 12.96 15.89
N THR A 129 -10.75 12.91 14.63
CA THR A 129 -11.67 13.15 13.50
C THR A 129 -12.49 11.90 13.13
N HIS A 130 -12.02 10.68 13.43
CA HIS A 130 -12.65 9.44 12.95
C HIS A 130 -13.17 8.51 14.06
N ARG A 131 -12.91 8.79 15.34
CA ARG A 131 -13.44 7.96 16.45
C ARG A 131 -14.96 7.81 16.37
N HIS A 132 -15.68 8.88 16.04
CA HIS A 132 -17.14 8.85 15.99
C HIS A 132 -17.69 7.79 15.01
N LEU A 133 -17.01 7.54 13.88
CA LEU A 133 -17.40 6.51 12.92
C LEU A 133 -17.25 5.09 13.49
N LEU A 134 -16.25 4.87 14.34
CA LEU A 134 -15.99 3.56 14.96
C LEU A 134 -16.99 3.23 16.07
N PHE A 135 -17.52 4.24 16.74
CA PHE A 135 -18.43 4.08 17.90
C PHE A 135 -19.88 4.48 17.58
N GLY A 136 -20.18 4.90 16.35
CA GLY A 136 -21.52 5.39 15.97
C GLY A 136 -21.92 6.67 16.72
N GLU A 137 -20.94 7.46 17.18
CA GLU A 137 -21.17 8.72 17.87
C GLU A 137 -21.38 9.86 16.86
N ARG A 138 -21.84 11.03 17.32
CA ARG A 138 -21.89 12.23 16.47
C ARG A 138 -20.48 12.72 16.17
N ALA A 139 -20.28 13.23 14.95
CA ALA A 139 -19.02 13.85 14.55
C ALA A 139 -18.70 15.05 15.48
N PRO A 140 -17.46 15.19 15.95
CA PRO A 140 -17.09 16.37 16.72
C PRO A 140 -17.12 17.61 15.81
N GLU A 141 -17.82 18.65 16.25
CA GLU A 141 -17.98 19.90 15.51
C GLU A 141 -17.15 21.02 16.13
N CYS A 142 -16.65 21.92 15.27
CA CYS A 142 -15.98 23.14 15.69
C CYS A 142 -16.99 24.12 16.30
N PRO A 143 -16.87 24.52 17.58
CA PRO A 143 -17.83 25.43 18.21
C PRO A 143 -17.88 26.82 17.56
N SER A 144 -16.79 27.24 16.90
CA SER A 144 -16.69 28.55 16.25
C SER A 144 -17.15 28.55 14.80
N CYS A 145 -17.12 27.41 14.11
CA CYS A 145 -17.37 27.32 12.67
C CYS A 145 -18.59 26.47 12.32
N HIS A 146 -19.11 25.70 13.27
CA HIS A 146 -20.26 24.81 13.10
C HIS A 146 -20.10 23.81 11.95
N VAL A 147 -18.86 23.38 11.70
CA VAL A 147 -18.51 22.32 10.75
C VAL A 147 -17.84 21.17 11.49
N SER A 148 -17.95 19.96 10.95
CA SER A 148 -17.24 18.79 11.48
C SER A 148 -15.73 19.01 11.44
N TYR A 149 -15.03 18.58 12.49
CA TYR A 149 -13.57 18.65 12.52
C TYR A 149 -12.95 17.69 11.51
N THR A 150 -12.15 18.26 10.60
CA THR A 150 -11.26 17.52 9.70
C THR A 150 -9.82 17.97 9.92
N VAL A 151 -8.84 17.18 9.45
CA VAL A 151 -7.44 17.61 9.45
C VAL A 151 -7.29 18.89 8.62
N HIS A 152 -7.94 18.99 7.45
CA HIS A 152 -7.94 20.22 6.67
C HIS A 152 -8.46 21.42 7.46
N HIS A 153 -9.61 21.29 8.13
CA HIS A 153 -10.18 22.37 8.92
C HIS A 153 -9.25 22.83 10.05
N ILE A 154 -8.66 21.88 10.80
CA ILE A 154 -7.76 22.22 11.92
C ILE A 154 -6.51 22.97 11.42
N PHE A 155 -5.92 22.50 10.32
CA PHE A 155 -4.64 23.01 9.85
C PHE A 155 -4.75 24.21 8.92
N ILE A 156 -5.87 24.40 8.23
CA ILE A 156 -6.02 25.41 7.17
C ILE A 156 -7.14 26.39 7.52
N ASP A 157 -8.38 25.90 7.65
CA ASP A 157 -9.56 26.78 7.60
C ASP A 157 -9.91 27.44 8.94
N CYS A 158 -9.71 26.73 10.05
CA CYS A 158 -10.28 27.14 11.34
C CYS A 158 -9.62 28.44 11.85
N PRO A 159 -10.38 29.53 12.07
CA PRO A 159 -9.85 30.81 12.52
C PRO A 159 -9.28 30.74 13.94
N VAL A 160 -9.79 29.85 14.78
CA VAL A 160 -9.32 29.63 16.16
C VAL A 160 -7.83 29.27 16.20
N PHE A 161 -7.34 28.56 15.19
CA PHE A 161 -5.93 28.16 15.12
C PHE A 161 -5.04 29.15 14.34
N ASN A 162 -5.58 30.28 13.84
CA ASN A 162 -4.85 31.19 12.98
C ASN A 162 -3.62 31.82 13.66
N THR A 163 -3.77 32.28 14.91
CA THR A 163 -2.64 32.82 15.68
C THR A 163 -1.53 31.79 15.87
N HIS A 164 -1.89 30.52 16.05
CA HIS A 164 -0.92 29.43 16.15
C HIS A 164 -0.24 29.18 14.80
N ARG A 165 -0.96 29.22 13.67
CA ARG A 165 -0.37 29.11 12.33
C ARG A 165 0.65 30.22 12.06
N MET A 166 0.28 31.47 12.34
CA MET A 166 1.20 32.60 12.21
C MET A 166 2.45 32.44 13.10
N THR A 167 2.29 31.87 14.30
CA THR A 167 3.42 31.67 15.23
C THR A 167 4.39 30.59 14.76
N PHE A 168 3.87 29.45 14.28
CA PHE A 168 4.70 28.26 13.97
C PHE A 168 5.09 28.15 12.49
N PHE A 169 4.30 28.73 11.58
CA PHE A 169 4.49 28.65 10.13
C PHE A 169 4.77 30.02 9.50
N HIS A 170 4.66 31.11 10.25
CA HIS A 170 4.90 32.50 9.77
C HIS A 170 3.97 32.97 8.65
N THR A 171 2.90 32.22 8.35
CA THR A 171 1.88 32.57 7.36
C THR A 171 0.54 31.93 7.74
N SER A 172 -0.55 32.55 7.26
CA SER A 172 -1.91 31.99 7.31
C SER A 172 -2.35 31.37 5.99
N VAL A 173 -1.61 31.64 4.91
CA VAL A 173 -1.85 31.07 3.58
C VAL A 173 -0.98 29.83 3.46
N LEU A 174 -1.60 28.67 3.72
CA LEU A 174 -0.96 27.36 3.72
C LEU A 174 -1.86 26.39 2.97
N THR A 175 -1.25 25.41 2.31
CA THR A 175 -1.94 24.21 1.86
C THR A 175 -1.63 23.06 2.81
N LEU A 176 -2.46 22.01 2.78
CA LEU A 176 -2.17 20.81 3.56
C LEU A 176 -0.87 20.14 3.06
N SER A 177 -0.55 20.26 1.77
CA SER A 177 0.70 19.76 1.18
C SER A 177 1.94 20.46 1.76
N ASP A 178 1.89 21.77 2.03
CA ASP A 178 3.01 22.49 2.64
C ASP A 178 3.34 21.98 4.05
N LEU A 179 2.34 21.41 4.74
CA LEU A 179 2.47 20.97 6.13
C LEU A 179 2.79 19.48 6.25
N VAL A 180 2.10 18.64 5.47
CA VAL A 180 2.18 17.17 5.57
C VAL A 180 2.56 16.48 4.27
N GLY A 181 2.99 17.22 3.24
CA GLY A 181 3.44 16.70 1.95
C GLY A 181 4.73 15.87 2.05
N GLU A 182 5.41 15.67 0.92
CA GLU A 182 6.60 14.81 0.85
C GLU A 182 7.66 15.19 1.89
N SER A 183 7.92 16.50 2.01
CA SER A 183 8.76 17.11 3.03
C SER A 183 7.88 17.86 4.03
N PRO A 184 7.49 17.25 5.17
CA PRO A 184 6.61 17.89 6.14
C PRO A 184 7.28 19.09 6.80
N HIS A 185 6.49 20.11 7.16
CA HIS A 185 7.02 21.32 7.78
C HIS A 185 7.70 21.01 9.12
N GLN A 186 8.89 21.59 9.34
CA GLN A 186 9.72 21.34 10.54
C GLN A 186 8.98 21.57 11.88
N ASN A 187 8.10 22.59 11.92
CA ASN A 187 7.33 22.96 13.10
C ASN A 187 5.97 22.23 13.23
N LEU A 188 5.65 21.29 12.32
CA LEU A 188 4.36 20.61 12.28
C LEU A 188 3.99 19.97 13.64
N PHE A 189 4.89 19.15 14.19
CA PHE A 189 4.61 18.45 15.44
C PHE A 189 4.61 19.37 16.67
N ALA A 190 5.38 20.46 16.63
CA ALA A 190 5.38 21.48 17.67
C ALA A 190 4.04 22.23 17.70
N PHE A 191 3.52 22.61 16.53
CA PHE A 191 2.19 23.20 16.37
C PHE A 191 1.10 22.26 16.90
N ILE A 192 1.08 21.01 16.45
CA ILE A 192 0.10 19.99 16.87
C ILE A 192 0.11 19.78 18.38
N LYS A 193 1.31 19.75 18.99
CA LYS A 193 1.47 19.64 20.44
C LYS A 193 0.87 20.85 21.15
N LYS A 194 1.11 22.06 20.64
CA LYS A 194 0.62 23.31 21.23
C LYS A 194 -0.90 23.43 21.18
N ILE A 195 -1.53 23.00 20.10
CA ILE A 195 -3.00 23.00 19.98
C ILE A 195 -3.69 21.82 20.71
N GLY A 196 -2.92 20.90 21.32
CA GLY A 196 -3.45 19.80 22.12
C GLY A 196 -3.84 18.53 21.34
N PHE A 197 -3.54 18.46 20.04
CA PHE A 197 -3.98 17.36 19.18
C PHE A 197 -3.00 16.19 19.08
N LEU A 198 -1.78 16.31 19.61
CA LEU A 198 -0.71 15.32 19.40
C LEU A 198 -1.04 13.91 19.90
N TYR A 199 -1.86 13.81 20.95
CA TYR A 199 -2.30 12.53 21.53
C TYR A 199 -3.64 12.05 20.95
N LEU A 200 -4.22 12.82 20.04
CA LEU A 200 -5.47 12.52 19.35
C LEU A 200 -5.25 12.12 17.88
N ILE A 201 -3.98 11.97 17.47
CA ILE A 201 -3.55 11.40 16.17
C ILE A 201 -3.20 9.94 16.38
#